data_AF-L0JWV5-F1
#
_entry.id   AF-L0JWV5-F1
#
_cell.length_a   1.000
_cell.length_b   1.000
_cell.length_c   1.000
_cell.angle_alpha   90.00
_cell.angle_beta   90.00
_cell.angle_gamma   90.00
#
_symmetry.space_group_name_H-M   'P 1'
#
loop_
_entity.id
_entity.type
_entity.pdbx_description
1 polymer ?
#
loop_
_entity_poly.entity_id
_entity_poly.type
_entity_poly.pdbx_seq_one_letter_code
_entity_poly.pdbx_strand_id
1 'polypeptide(L)'
;MTEYDYDELGLVAGLEIHQQLDTATKLFCQCPTELREPEESTRRFTRYLHPTRSELGEIDDAALEESKVDREFEYLAYDSTCLVEEDDEPPHELDREALETTLEIAQLMNMKPVDQAHVMRKIVVDGSNTSGFQRSSLIATDGEIETSEGAVGIEDLLLEEESAQRVAETDDGVRYSLDRLGIPLVEIGTSPDISTPEQALEAAERIGMLLRSTGKVKRGLGTIRQDVNVSIAEGARVEIKGVQSLDDIDDIVRNEVARQVELVEIAAELAEREAAVGDRQDVTDVFENTDSGVIGGALSSGGSVMAVRLEGFDGLVGREIAPDRRLGTELSDHAKRHGAGGIFHTDELPAYGVTEEEVADLREAVGADPEDAVAIVADDTDTAESAIEAVAERARTALEGVPEETRGANDDGTTRYLRPLPGAARMYPETDVPPVEPDPSEVPEPELLTEKVERYQAEYDLGAGLAEQVAYGTHMPLFEDVVADGVDPTLAASTLESTLTELRRDDVPVESLEREHLEDVLGMVEDGDLPNEGVGDLLAVLAEEPDRTAEEAAEAEGLGGADESEVREAVVEVVERNEGQVEEEGMQAFSGLMGECMGALRGKADGDLVSRLLREEIQKRA
;
A
#
# COMPACT_ATOMS: atom_id res chain seq x y z
N MET A 1 -19.10 2.25 22.00
CA MET A 1 -19.82 3.52 22.19
C MET A 1 -18.77 4.57 21.87
N THR A 2 -18.98 5.35 20.81
CA THR A 2 -18.06 6.41 20.45
C THR A 2 -17.97 7.41 21.61
N GLU A 3 -16.75 7.84 21.93
CA GLU A 3 -16.48 8.79 23.02
C GLU A 3 -16.98 10.21 22.68
N TYR A 4 -17.09 10.51 21.38
CA TYR A 4 -17.47 11.80 20.84
C TYR A 4 -18.74 11.73 19.98
N ASP A 5 -19.43 12.88 19.90
CA ASP A 5 -20.49 13.15 18.93
C ASP A 5 -19.86 13.88 17.73
N TYR A 6 -19.58 13.15 16.65
CA TYR A 6 -18.84 13.68 15.50
C TYR A 6 -19.59 14.78 14.74
N ASP A 7 -20.93 14.75 14.76
CA ASP A 7 -21.77 15.80 14.17
C ASP A 7 -21.60 17.11 14.94
N GLU A 8 -21.54 17.06 16.28
CA GLU A 8 -21.32 18.24 17.12
C GLU A 8 -19.90 18.81 16.95
N LEU A 9 -18.91 17.93 16.82
CA LEU A 9 -17.52 18.33 16.53
C LEU A 9 -17.34 18.90 15.10
N GLY A 10 -18.30 18.64 14.21
CA GLY A 10 -18.17 18.97 12.79
C GLY A 10 -17.01 18.23 12.15
N LEU A 11 -16.87 16.92 12.43
CA LEU A 11 -15.89 16.06 11.79
C LEU A 11 -16.10 16.09 10.28
N VAL A 12 -15.01 16.37 9.57
CA VAL A 12 -14.91 16.21 8.13
C VAL A 12 -13.62 15.46 7.83
N ALA A 13 -13.76 14.33 7.17
CA ALA A 13 -12.67 13.53 6.65
C ALA A 13 -12.72 13.43 5.12
N GLY A 14 -11.59 13.05 4.53
CA GLY A 14 -11.44 12.74 3.11
C GLY A 14 -10.32 11.73 2.92
N LEU A 15 -10.48 10.85 1.95
CA LEU A 15 -9.50 9.87 1.50
C LEU A 15 -8.81 10.35 0.21
N GLU A 16 -7.52 10.05 0.10
CA GLU A 16 -6.74 10.12 -1.13
C GLU A 16 -6.16 8.72 -1.37
N ILE A 17 -6.55 8.06 -2.46
CA ILE A 17 -6.20 6.67 -2.74
C ILE A 17 -5.38 6.60 -4.02
N HIS A 18 -4.18 6.03 -3.94
CA HIS A 18 -3.32 5.74 -5.08
C HIS A 18 -3.35 4.26 -5.40
N GLN A 19 -3.68 3.88 -6.63
CA GLN A 19 -3.72 2.48 -7.07
C GLN A 19 -2.94 2.29 -8.37
N GLN A 20 -1.99 1.35 -8.37
CA GLN A 20 -1.26 0.98 -9.59
C GLN A 20 -2.15 0.19 -10.54
N LEU A 21 -2.08 0.51 -11.82
CA LEU A 21 -2.76 -0.21 -12.90
C LEU A 21 -1.87 -1.33 -13.43
N ASP A 22 -2.49 -2.45 -13.78
CA ASP A 22 -1.82 -3.64 -14.31
C ASP A 22 -1.84 -3.64 -15.83
N THR A 23 -1.13 -2.68 -16.39
CA THR A 23 -1.01 -2.46 -17.84
C THR A 23 0.22 -3.15 -18.40
N ALA A 24 0.21 -3.42 -19.71
CA ALA A 24 1.35 -4.02 -20.39
C ALA A 24 2.58 -3.10 -20.40
N THR A 25 2.36 -1.78 -20.50
CA THR A 25 3.42 -0.77 -20.58
C THR A 25 3.27 0.36 -19.59
N LYS A 26 4.40 0.98 -19.23
CA LYS A 26 4.44 2.18 -18.40
C LYS A 26 3.74 3.37 -19.05
N LEU A 27 3.35 4.36 -18.24
CA LEU A 27 2.43 5.44 -18.65
C LEU A 27 2.95 6.30 -19.81
N PHE A 28 4.27 6.51 -19.89
CA PHE A 28 4.89 7.38 -20.90
C PHE A 28 6.11 6.72 -21.59
N CYS A 29 6.22 5.39 -21.56
CA CYS A 29 7.22 4.64 -22.30
C CYS A 29 6.79 3.18 -22.53
N GLN A 30 7.49 2.45 -23.39
CA GLN A 30 7.13 1.06 -23.75
C GLN A 30 7.76 -0.01 -22.85
N CYS A 31 8.26 0.39 -21.67
CA CYS A 31 8.82 -0.55 -20.71
C CYS A 31 7.69 -1.32 -20.00
N PRO A 32 7.92 -2.59 -19.62
CA PRO A 32 6.94 -3.38 -18.86
C PRO A 32 6.76 -2.81 -17.45
N THR A 33 5.66 -3.19 -16.80
CA THR A 33 5.30 -2.75 -15.44
C THR A 33 5.71 -3.75 -14.35
N GLU A 34 6.76 -4.53 -14.62
CA GLU A 34 7.32 -5.56 -13.73
C GLU A 34 8.37 -4.98 -12.78
N LEU A 35 8.34 -5.44 -11.53
CA LEU A 35 9.37 -5.13 -10.53
C LEU A 35 10.56 -6.09 -10.69
N ARG A 36 11.76 -5.60 -10.37
CA ARG A 36 13.04 -6.30 -10.50
C ARG A 36 13.83 -6.22 -9.21
N GLU A 37 14.56 -7.29 -8.89
CA GLU A 37 15.40 -7.29 -7.70
C GLU A 37 16.59 -6.34 -7.89
N PRO A 38 16.99 -5.54 -6.88
CA PRO A 38 18.10 -4.58 -6.99
C PRO A 38 19.41 -5.18 -7.54
N GLU A 39 19.67 -6.46 -7.27
CA GLU A 39 20.84 -7.22 -7.73
C GLU A 39 20.85 -7.45 -9.25
N GLU A 40 19.69 -7.44 -9.89
CA GLU A 40 19.54 -7.61 -11.35
C GLU A 40 19.88 -6.35 -12.15
N SER A 41 20.13 -5.22 -11.46
CA SER A 41 20.47 -3.96 -12.10
C SER A 41 21.67 -4.10 -13.04
N THR A 42 21.47 -3.73 -14.30
CA THR A 42 22.49 -3.80 -15.35
C THR A 42 23.32 -2.52 -15.42
N ARG A 43 22.77 -1.41 -14.92
CA ARG A 43 23.34 -0.06 -14.99
C ARG A 43 23.06 0.72 -13.72
N ARG A 44 23.95 1.67 -13.40
CA ARG A 44 23.81 2.61 -12.27
C ARG A 44 24.32 3.98 -12.67
N PHE A 45 23.64 5.02 -12.20
CA PHE A 45 24.05 6.41 -12.42
C PHE A 45 23.60 7.27 -11.23
N THR A 46 24.19 8.45 -11.10
CA THR A 46 23.85 9.41 -10.04
C THR A 46 23.35 10.73 -10.62
N ARG A 47 22.42 11.38 -9.91
CA ARG A 47 21.95 12.74 -10.22
C ARG A 47 21.85 13.58 -8.95
N TYR A 48 21.83 14.89 -9.16
CA TYR A 48 21.50 15.90 -8.15
C TYR A 48 20.26 16.64 -8.64
N LEU A 49 19.23 16.72 -7.80
CA LEU A 49 18.07 17.55 -8.07
C LEU A 49 18.29 18.93 -7.43
N HIS A 50 17.86 19.97 -8.14
CA HIS A 50 17.98 21.34 -7.65
C HIS A 50 16.58 21.94 -7.47
N PRO A 51 16.25 22.51 -6.31
CA PRO A 51 14.99 23.19 -6.13
C PRO A 51 14.93 24.38 -7.10
N THR A 52 13.87 24.41 -7.90
CA THR A 52 13.58 25.52 -8.80
C THR A 52 12.41 26.32 -8.25
N ARG A 53 12.41 27.63 -8.54
CA ARG A 53 11.27 28.49 -8.20
C ARG A 53 10.09 28.10 -9.09
N SER A 54 8.88 28.16 -8.55
CA SER A 54 7.67 28.05 -9.36
C SER A 54 7.65 29.09 -10.48
N GLU A 55 6.77 28.95 -11.45
CA GLU A 55 6.59 29.96 -12.52
C GLU A 55 6.28 31.37 -11.96
N LEU A 56 5.74 31.44 -10.73
CA LEU A 56 5.43 32.67 -10.01
C LEU A 56 6.62 33.22 -9.20
N GLY A 57 7.74 32.50 -9.16
CA GLY A 57 8.96 32.90 -8.44
C GLY A 57 8.95 32.55 -6.95
N GLU A 58 7.94 31.81 -6.49
CA GLU A 58 7.77 31.35 -5.11
C GLU A 58 8.46 29.99 -4.92
N ILE A 59 8.95 29.73 -3.71
CA ILE A 59 9.49 28.42 -3.34
C ILE A 59 8.59 27.88 -2.25
N ASP A 60 8.12 26.65 -2.43
CA ASP A 60 7.29 25.94 -1.46
C ASP A 60 8.09 25.62 -0.20
N ASP A 61 7.54 25.92 0.97
CA ASP A 61 8.23 25.78 2.25
C ASP A 61 8.55 24.32 2.60
N ALA A 62 7.69 23.37 2.24
CA ALA A 62 7.97 21.95 2.42
C ALA A 62 9.06 21.45 1.46
N ALA A 63 9.09 21.95 0.22
CA ALA A 63 10.20 21.68 -0.71
C ALA A 63 11.53 22.32 -0.23
N LEU A 64 11.47 23.50 0.40
CA LEU A 64 12.65 24.11 1.05
C LEU A 64 13.14 23.23 2.20
N GLU A 65 12.25 22.76 3.07
CA GLU A 65 12.59 21.90 4.19
C GLU A 65 13.25 20.59 3.72
N GLU A 66 12.75 19.99 2.64
CA GLU A 66 13.33 18.79 2.01
C GLU A 66 14.68 19.05 1.33
N SER A 67 14.85 20.23 0.72
CA SER A 67 16.07 20.60 -0.02
C SER A 67 17.21 21.17 0.83
N LYS A 68 17.02 21.35 2.14
CA LYS A 68 18.08 21.82 3.06
C LYS A 68 19.32 20.90 3.11
N VAL A 69 19.23 19.71 2.52
CA VAL A 69 20.34 18.76 2.37
C VAL A 69 20.58 18.56 0.87
N ASP A 70 21.74 19.01 0.35
CA ASP A 70 22.21 18.59 -0.98
C ASP A 70 22.42 17.07 -0.94
N ARG A 71 21.59 16.31 -1.66
CA ARG A 71 21.64 14.85 -1.70
C ARG A 71 22.01 14.36 -3.09
N GLU A 72 22.96 13.42 -3.14
CA GLU A 72 23.19 12.63 -4.34
C GLU A 72 22.12 11.51 -4.39
N PHE A 73 21.47 11.35 -5.54
CA PHE A 73 20.55 10.24 -5.77
C PHE A 73 21.20 9.24 -6.72
N GLU A 74 21.31 7.99 -6.28
CA GLU A 74 21.78 6.87 -7.11
C GLU A 74 20.58 6.09 -7.66
N TYR A 75 20.57 5.82 -8.95
CA TYR A 75 19.49 5.08 -9.63
C TYR A 75 19.99 3.75 -10.18
N LEU A 76 19.23 2.69 -9.93
CA LEU A 76 19.41 1.37 -10.50
C LEU A 76 18.54 1.24 -11.76
N ALA A 77 19.17 0.88 -12.88
CA ALA A 77 18.51 0.67 -14.16
C ALA A 77 18.73 -0.77 -14.66
N TYR A 78 17.77 -1.26 -15.44
CA TYR A 78 17.63 -2.67 -15.83
C TYR A 78 17.63 -2.81 -17.35
N ASP A 79 17.64 -4.03 -17.87
CA ASP A 79 17.35 -4.27 -19.29
C ASP A 79 15.89 -3.98 -19.65
N SER A 80 14.98 -3.97 -18.67
CA SER A 80 13.58 -3.58 -18.78
C SER A 80 13.30 -2.07 -18.64
N THR A 81 14.29 -1.22 -18.35
CA THR A 81 14.11 0.24 -18.25
C THR A 81 14.73 0.98 -19.45
N CYS A 82 14.17 2.14 -19.82
CA CYS A 82 14.62 2.92 -20.97
C CYS A 82 15.11 4.34 -20.61
N LEU A 83 15.44 5.12 -21.64
CA LEU A 83 15.98 6.47 -21.49
C LEU A 83 14.94 7.48 -20.95
N VAL A 84 13.65 7.17 -21.05
CA VAL A 84 12.59 8.01 -20.46
C VAL A 84 12.68 7.98 -18.94
N GLU A 85 12.79 6.79 -18.32
CA GLU A 85 12.97 6.68 -16.86
C GLU A 85 14.31 7.23 -16.40
N GLU A 86 15.35 7.19 -17.25
CA GLU A 86 16.66 7.77 -16.95
C GLU A 86 16.68 9.30 -17.10
N ASP A 87 15.60 9.93 -17.56
CA ASP A 87 15.49 11.36 -17.91
C ASP A 87 16.53 11.79 -18.97
N ASP A 88 16.75 10.92 -19.97
CA ASP A 88 17.66 11.11 -21.11
C ASP A 88 16.93 11.07 -22.47
N GLU A 89 15.61 10.84 -22.47
CA GLU A 89 14.72 10.89 -23.64
C GLU A 89 13.38 11.55 -23.25
N PRO A 90 12.76 12.39 -24.11
CA PRO A 90 11.42 12.89 -23.84
C PRO A 90 10.39 11.77 -23.65
N PRO A 91 9.37 11.95 -22.79
CA PRO A 91 8.30 10.99 -22.62
C PRO A 91 7.57 10.72 -23.94
N HIS A 92 7.01 9.52 -24.07
CA HIS A 92 6.15 9.14 -25.19
C HIS A 92 4.71 9.64 -24.95
N GLU A 93 3.80 9.31 -25.86
CA GLU A 93 2.38 9.61 -25.67
C GLU A 93 1.82 8.83 -24.46
N LEU A 94 0.77 9.38 -23.86
CA LEU A 94 0.07 8.76 -22.73
C LEU A 94 -0.45 7.37 -23.12
N ASP A 95 -0.18 6.38 -22.27
CA ASP A 95 -0.56 4.99 -22.51
C ASP A 95 -2.08 4.81 -22.63
N ARG A 96 -2.51 4.20 -23.74
CA ARG A 96 -3.93 4.06 -24.08
C ARG A 96 -4.65 3.08 -23.15
N GLU A 97 -4.01 1.99 -22.75
CA GLU A 97 -4.59 0.98 -21.86
C GLU A 97 -4.82 1.56 -20.46
N ALA A 98 -3.87 2.37 -19.98
CA ALA A 98 -3.99 3.11 -18.73
C ALA A 98 -5.15 4.12 -18.77
N LEU A 99 -5.32 4.85 -19.88
CA LEU A 99 -6.43 5.78 -20.05
C LEU A 99 -7.79 5.05 -20.06
N GLU A 100 -7.90 3.97 -20.83
CA GLU A 100 -9.12 3.16 -20.92
C GLU A 100 -9.49 2.59 -19.55
N THR A 101 -8.53 2.03 -18.82
CA THR A 101 -8.73 1.53 -17.45
C THR A 101 -9.14 2.64 -16.48
N THR A 102 -8.57 3.84 -16.62
CA THR A 102 -8.96 5.00 -15.80
C THR A 102 -10.40 5.43 -16.11
N LEU A 103 -10.84 5.34 -17.36
CA LEU A 103 -12.23 5.61 -17.76
C LEU A 103 -13.21 4.54 -17.25
N GLU A 104 -12.79 3.28 -17.15
CA GLU A 104 -13.56 2.22 -16.46
C GLU A 104 -13.79 2.59 -15.00
N ILE A 105 -12.73 3.01 -14.29
CA ILE A 105 -12.80 3.47 -12.89
C ILE A 105 -13.73 4.67 -12.76
N ALA A 106 -13.62 5.65 -13.66
CA ALA A 106 -14.49 6.82 -13.70
C ALA A 106 -15.98 6.43 -13.83
N GLN A 107 -16.31 5.46 -14.69
CA GLN A 107 -17.68 4.96 -14.85
C GLN A 107 -18.20 4.31 -13.56
N LEU A 108 -17.39 3.44 -12.94
CA LEU A 108 -17.74 2.75 -11.69
C LEU A 108 -18.02 3.70 -10.51
N MET A 109 -17.43 4.90 -10.54
CA MET A 109 -17.60 5.95 -9.54
C MET A 109 -18.56 7.06 -9.99
N ASN A 110 -19.30 6.87 -11.07
CA ASN A 110 -20.24 7.84 -11.65
C ASN A 110 -19.61 9.22 -11.95
N MET A 111 -18.31 9.25 -12.27
CA MET A 111 -17.57 10.48 -12.55
C MET A 111 -17.82 10.99 -13.96
N LYS A 112 -17.50 12.27 -14.18
CA LYS A 112 -17.55 12.93 -15.48
C LYS A 112 -16.13 13.12 -16.02
N PRO A 113 -15.75 12.43 -17.10
CA PRO A 113 -14.48 12.69 -17.76
C PRO A 113 -14.36 14.14 -18.24
N VAL A 114 -13.15 14.69 -18.19
CA VAL A 114 -12.86 16.02 -18.72
C VAL A 114 -12.91 16.01 -20.25
N ASP A 115 -13.24 17.15 -20.86
CA ASP A 115 -13.27 17.26 -22.34
C ASP A 115 -11.88 17.05 -22.97
N GLN A 116 -10.82 17.47 -22.27
CA GLN A 116 -9.43 17.34 -22.69
C GLN A 116 -8.54 17.24 -21.44
N ALA A 117 -7.82 16.14 -21.32
CA ALA A 117 -6.86 15.92 -20.26
C ALA A 117 -5.48 16.47 -20.67
N HIS A 118 -4.90 17.27 -19.78
CA HIS A 118 -3.57 17.84 -19.96
C HIS A 118 -2.61 17.19 -18.99
N VAL A 119 -1.45 16.75 -19.49
CA VAL A 119 -0.37 16.26 -18.64
C VAL A 119 0.30 17.46 -17.96
N MET A 120 0.47 17.35 -16.65
CA MET A 120 1.08 18.35 -15.77
C MET A 120 2.30 17.74 -15.09
N ARG A 121 3.23 18.59 -14.65
CA ARG A 121 4.42 18.23 -13.88
C ARG A 121 4.25 18.71 -12.44
N LYS A 122 4.05 17.77 -11.51
CA LYS A 122 4.03 17.99 -10.06
C LYS A 122 5.47 17.91 -9.55
N ILE A 123 6.02 19.00 -9.02
CA ILE A 123 7.42 19.05 -8.57
C ILE A 123 7.64 18.07 -7.41
N VAL A 124 8.63 17.18 -7.57
CA VAL A 124 9.03 16.15 -6.59
C VAL A 124 10.56 16.12 -6.50
N VAL A 125 11.11 16.64 -5.41
CA VAL A 125 12.57 16.86 -5.26
C VAL A 125 13.25 15.89 -4.29
N ASP A 126 12.55 14.85 -3.84
CA ASP A 126 13.05 13.83 -2.91
C ASP A 126 13.91 12.74 -3.58
N GLY A 127 14.09 12.83 -4.90
CA GLY A 127 14.83 11.90 -5.73
C GLY A 127 14.02 10.71 -6.27
N SER A 128 12.76 10.56 -5.87
CA SER A 128 11.92 9.43 -6.33
C SER A 128 11.48 9.56 -7.79
N ASN A 129 11.59 10.75 -8.40
CA ASN A 129 11.44 10.97 -9.83
C ASN A 129 12.76 11.52 -10.42
N THR A 130 13.31 10.84 -11.42
CA THR A 130 14.61 11.21 -12.05
C THR A 130 14.61 12.58 -12.72
N SER A 131 13.45 13.03 -13.17
CA SER A 131 13.19 14.34 -13.78
C SER A 131 12.98 15.47 -12.76
N GLY A 132 12.83 15.14 -11.47
CA GLY A 132 12.46 16.10 -10.41
C GLY A 132 10.99 16.52 -10.41
N PHE A 133 10.14 15.80 -11.15
CA PHE A 133 8.69 15.97 -11.15
C PHE A 133 7.99 14.66 -11.52
N GLN A 134 6.77 14.50 -11.04
CA GLN A 134 5.85 13.44 -11.43
C GLN A 134 4.91 13.98 -12.51
N ARG A 135 4.69 13.21 -13.58
CA ARG A 135 3.68 13.55 -14.58
C ARG A 135 2.31 13.06 -14.11
N SER A 136 1.34 13.98 -14.05
CA SER A 136 -0.02 13.71 -13.58
C SER A 136 -1.03 14.40 -14.50
N SER A 137 -2.18 13.77 -14.75
CA SER A 137 -3.24 14.27 -15.63
C SER A 137 -4.60 14.11 -14.96
N LEU A 138 -5.39 15.19 -14.87
CA LEU A 138 -6.78 15.08 -14.42
C LEU A 138 -7.62 14.42 -15.51
N ILE A 139 -8.28 13.31 -15.19
CA ILE A 139 -9.08 12.53 -16.15
C ILE A 139 -10.58 12.72 -15.93
N ALA A 140 -11.06 12.72 -14.70
CA ALA A 140 -12.47 12.89 -14.38
C ALA A 140 -12.69 13.64 -13.06
N THR A 141 -13.88 14.23 -12.91
CA THR A 141 -14.32 14.93 -11.69
C THR A 141 -15.79 14.62 -11.41
N ASP A 142 -16.32 15.11 -10.28
CA ASP A 142 -17.75 15.06 -9.92
C ASP A 142 -18.35 13.63 -9.92
N GLY A 143 -17.76 12.70 -9.16
CA GLY A 143 -18.34 11.37 -8.92
C GLY A 143 -18.97 11.22 -7.55
N GLU A 144 -19.49 10.03 -7.30
CA GLU A 144 -20.01 9.64 -5.99
C GLU A 144 -19.99 8.11 -5.82
N ILE A 145 -19.77 7.68 -4.58
CA ILE A 145 -19.94 6.29 -4.15
C ILE A 145 -20.96 6.21 -3.00
N GLU A 146 -21.67 5.10 -2.91
CA GLU A 146 -22.65 4.88 -1.85
C GLU A 146 -22.02 4.15 -0.65
N THR A 147 -22.28 4.66 0.55
CA THR A 147 -22.02 3.97 1.82
C THR A 147 -23.32 3.80 2.61
N SER A 148 -23.29 3.05 3.71
CA SER A 148 -24.43 2.84 4.59
C SER A 148 -24.90 4.11 5.31
N GLU A 149 -24.03 5.12 5.43
CA GLU A 149 -24.30 6.41 6.08
C GLU A 149 -24.64 7.53 5.06
N GLY A 150 -24.43 7.29 3.77
CA GLY A 150 -24.79 8.21 2.69
C GLY A 150 -23.82 8.15 1.51
N ALA A 151 -24.07 8.98 0.50
CA ALA A 151 -23.13 9.13 -0.59
C ALA A 151 -21.88 9.89 -0.12
N VAL A 152 -20.71 9.49 -0.61
CA VAL A 152 -19.43 10.19 -0.47
C VAL A 152 -19.02 10.68 -1.85
N GLY A 153 -18.77 11.98 -1.99
CA GLY A 153 -18.35 12.58 -3.25
C GLY A 153 -16.95 12.10 -3.67
N ILE A 154 -16.73 11.98 -4.97
CA ILE A 154 -15.39 11.82 -5.57
C ILE A 154 -15.07 13.11 -6.32
N GLU A 155 -14.13 13.89 -5.80
CA GLU A 155 -13.78 15.21 -6.32
C GLU A 155 -12.97 15.10 -7.62
N ASP A 156 -11.92 14.27 -7.59
CA ASP A 156 -10.96 14.14 -8.68
C ASP A 156 -10.46 12.69 -8.86
N LEU A 157 -10.18 12.38 -10.13
CA LEU A 157 -9.51 11.16 -10.57
C LEU A 157 -8.39 11.56 -11.51
N LEU A 158 -7.15 11.37 -11.07
CA LEU A 158 -5.95 11.64 -11.85
C LEU A 158 -5.34 10.33 -12.34
N LEU A 159 -4.67 10.40 -13.49
CA LEU A 159 -3.78 9.37 -14.02
C LEU A 159 -2.35 9.92 -14.02
N GLU A 160 -1.45 9.24 -13.32
CA GLU A 160 -0.10 9.70 -13.06
C GLU A 160 0.96 8.59 -13.06
N GLU A 161 2.23 8.99 -13.09
CA GLU A 161 3.37 8.08 -12.95
C GLU A 161 3.58 7.67 -11.50
N GLU A 162 3.77 6.39 -11.22
CA GLU A 162 4.34 5.95 -9.95
C GLU A 162 5.80 6.40 -9.80
N SER A 163 6.25 6.61 -8.55
CA SER A 163 7.62 7.00 -8.22
C SER A 163 8.57 5.81 -8.11
N ALA A 164 9.87 6.05 -8.29
CA ALA A 164 10.92 5.05 -8.14
C ALA A 164 10.91 4.41 -6.74
N GLN A 165 11.24 3.12 -6.65
CA GLN A 165 11.26 2.42 -5.36
C GLN A 165 12.52 2.78 -4.58
N ARG A 166 12.38 3.23 -3.33
CA ARG A 166 13.52 3.45 -2.44
C ARG A 166 14.13 2.11 -2.04
N VAL A 167 15.42 1.92 -2.35
CA VAL A 167 16.15 0.68 -2.07
C VAL A 167 16.93 0.79 -0.75
N ALA A 168 17.69 1.86 -0.58
CA ALA A 168 18.53 2.06 0.60
C ALA A 168 18.88 3.54 0.81
N GLU A 169 19.17 3.91 2.05
CA GLU A 169 19.87 5.16 2.37
C GLU A 169 21.39 4.93 2.25
N THR A 170 22.10 5.89 1.66
CA THR A 170 23.56 5.86 1.48
C THR A 170 24.19 7.01 2.28
N ASP A 171 25.52 6.99 2.45
CA ASP A 171 26.23 8.09 3.13
C ASP A 171 26.03 9.44 2.42
N ASP A 172 25.83 9.42 1.10
CA ASP A 172 25.72 10.60 0.23
C ASP A 172 24.26 10.96 -0.14
N GLY A 173 23.28 10.11 0.19
CA GLY A 173 21.86 10.34 -0.10
C GLY A 173 21.01 9.07 -0.15
N VAL A 174 20.33 8.82 -1.27
CA VAL A 174 19.35 7.72 -1.38
C VAL A 174 19.54 6.97 -2.69
N ARG A 175 19.45 5.63 -2.62
CA ARG A 175 19.43 4.75 -3.78
C ARG A 175 17.98 4.37 -4.13
N TYR A 176 17.63 4.54 -5.40
CA TYR A 176 16.33 4.21 -5.97
C TYR A 176 16.44 3.16 -7.08
N SER A 177 15.35 2.41 -7.29
CA SER A 177 15.16 1.46 -8.39
C SER A 177 14.15 2.02 -9.42
N LEU A 178 14.52 1.99 -10.70
CA LEU A 178 13.73 2.57 -11.80
C LEU A 178 12.70 1.63 -12.42
N ASP A 179 12.71 0.35 -12.06
CA ASP A 179 11.69 -0.63 -12.47
C ASP A 179 10.27 -0.14 -12.17
N ARG A 180 10.05 0.47 -11.01
CA ARG A 180 8.74 1.00 -10.59
C ARG A 180 8.39 2.37 -11.17
N LEU A 181 9.39 3.22 -11.46
CA LEU A 181 9.16 4.57 -11.97
C LEU A 181 8.37 4.52 -13.28
N GLY A 182 7.24 5.22 -13.35
CA GLY A 182 6.41 5.33 -14.55
C GLY A 182 5.34 4.25 -14.71
N ILE A 183 5.21 3.29 -13.79
CA ILE A 183 4.03 2.41 -13.75
C ILE A 183 2.76 3.30 -13.66
N PRO A 184 1.71 3.06 -14.46
CA PRO A 184 0.52 3.90 -14.39
C PRO A 184 -0.16 3.76 -13.03
N LEU A 185 -0.56 4.89 -12.47
CA LEU A 185 -1.16 5.01 -11.16
C LEU A 185 -2.39 5.91 -11.28
N VAL A 186 -3.50 5.53 -10.66
CA VAL A 186 -4.62 6.45 -10.45
C VAL A 186 -4.55 7.04 -9.05
N GLU A 187 -4.81 8.34 -8.93
CA GLU A 187 -5.03 9.05 -7.67
C GLU A 187 -6.51 9.43 -7.62
N ILE A 188 -7.20 9.00 -6.56
CA ILE A 188 -8.63 9.27 -6.33
C ILE A 188 -8.77 10.12 -5.07
N GLY A 189 -9.22 11.36 -5.23
CA GLY A 189 -9.56 12.27 -4.14
C GLY A 189 -11.06 12.23 -3.85
N THR A 190 -11.44 11.85 -2.63
CA THR A 190 -12.83 12.02 -2.16
C THR A 190 -13.10 13.48 -1.78
N SER A 191 -14.36 13.90 -1.90
CA SER A 191 -14.81 15.17 -1.34
C SER A 191 -14.69 15.14 0.19
N PRO A 192 -14.49 16.30 0.84
CA PRO A 192 -14.44 16.39 2.29
C PRO A 192 -15.86 16.36 2.88
N ASP A 193 -16.55 15.23 2.75
CA ASP A 193 -17.94 15.02 3.19
C ASP A 193 -18.15 13.74 4.02
N ILE A 194 -17.06 13.05 4.37
CA ILE A 194 -17.08 11.92 5.30
C ILE A 194 -17.20 12.45 6.73
N SER A 195 -18.23 12.02 7.45
CA SER A 195 -18.62 12.56 8.76
C SER A 195 -18.35 11.64 9.95
N THR A 196 -18.00 10.37 9.71
CA THR A 196 -17.69 9.39 10.76
C THR A 196 -16.47 8.53 10.39
N PRO A 197 -15.73 8.02 11.39
CA PRO A 197 -14.66 7.04 11.15
C PRO A 197 -15.13 5.78 10.41
N GLU A 198 -16.31 5.28 10.76
CA GLU A 198 -16.92 4.11 10.12
C GLU A 198 -17.23 4.35 8.64
N GLN A 199 -17.76 5.53 8.30
CA GLN A 199 -17.99 5.93 6.91
C GLN A 199 -16.67 6.03 6.13
N ALA A 200 -15.58 6.48 6.76
CA ALA A 200 -14.26 6.53 6.12
C ALA A 200 -13.76 5.14 5.74
N LEU A 201 -13.85 4.17 6.66
CA LEU A 201 -13.51 2.78 6.39
C LEU A 201 -14.38 2.19 5.26
N GLU A 202 -15.69 2.34 5.36
CA GLU A 202 -16.63 1.82 4.34
C GLU A 202 -16.38 2.43 2.96
N ALA A 203 -16.08 3.73 2.88
CA ALA A 203 -15.74 4.40 1.63
C ALA A 203 -14.45 3.83 1.02
N ALA A 204 -13.41 3.60 1.83
CA ALA A 204 -12.16 2.98 1.39
C ALA A 204 -12.38 1.55 0.87
N GLU A 205 -13.16 0.73 1.60
CA GLU A 205 -13.53 -0.62 1.16
C GLU A 205 -14.28 -0.60 -0.17
N ARG A 206 -15.24 0.32 -0.31
CA ARG A 206 -16.03 0.48 -1.52
C ARG A 206 -15.15 0.86 -2.70
N ILE A 207 -14.28 1.85 -2.55
CA ILE A 207 -13.33 2.26 -3.61
C ILE A 207 -12.43 1.08 -3.99
N GLY A 208 -11.87 0.37 -3.02
CA GLY A 208 -11.04 -0.82 -3.26
C GLY A 208 -11.77 -1.91 -4.04
N MET A 209 -13.05 -2.16 -3.72
CA MET A 209 -13.88 -3.14 -4.45
C MET A 209 -14.17 -2.69 -5.89
N LEU A 210 -14.47 -1.40 -6.11
CA LEU A 210 -14.67 -0.84 -7.46
C LEU A 210 -13.39 -0.96 -8.30
N LEU A 211 -12.25 -0.57 -7.74
CA LEU A 211 -10.94 -0.70 -8.40
C LEU A 211 -10.66 -2.15 -8.81
N ARG A 212 -10.87 -3.11 -7.91
CA ARG A 212 -10.68 -4.54 -8.20
C ARG A 212 -11.68 -5.09 -9.22
N SER A 213 -12.87 -4.50 -9.33
CA SER A 213 -13.89 -4.90 -10.32
C SER A 213 -13.44 -4.69 -11.76
N THR A 214 -12.47 -3.79 -12.00
CA THR A 214 -11.85 -3.61 -13.33
C THR A 214 -11.09 -4.85 -13.79
N GLY A 215 -10.55 -5.65 -12.86
CA GLY A 215 -9.61 -6.73 -13.18
C GLY A 215 -8.24 -6.26 -13.71
N LYS A 216 -7.98 -4.94 -13.73
CA LYS A 216 -6.81 -4.30 -14.36
C LYS A 216 -5.99 -3.45 -13.40
N VAL A 217 -6.10 -3.74 -12.10
CA VAL A 217 -5.31 -3.09 -11.05
C VAL A 217 -4.29 -4.08 -10.48
N LYS A 218 -3.07 -3.60 -10.22
CA LYS A 218 -2.05 -4.45 -9.60
C LYS A 218 -2.48 -4.85 -8.20
N ARG A 219 -2.10 -6.06 -7.79
CA ARG A 219 -2.41 -6.63 -6.48
C ARG A 219 -1.13 -6.98 -5.75
N GLY A 220 -1.14 -6.87 -4.43
CA GLY A 220 0.00 -7.17 -3.57
C GLY A 220 0.43 -5.98 -2.73
N LEU A 221 1.46 -6.19 -1.91
CA LEU A 221 1.95 -5.17 -0.99
C LEU A 221 2.51 -3.97 -1.78
N GLY A 222 2.13 -2.76 -1.37
CA GLY A 222 2.63 -1.51 -1.98
C GLY A 222 2.04 -1.16 -3.34
N THR A 223 1.03 -1.90 -3.82
CA THR A 223 0.31 -1.57 -5.07
C THR A 223 -0.81 -0.56 -4.88
N ILE A 224 -1.27 -0.40 -3.64
CA ILE A 224 -2.23 0.61 -3.20
C ILE A 224 -1.65 1.41 -2.04
N ARG A 225 -1.88 2.72 -2.02
CA ARG A 225 -1.57 3.62 -0.90
C ARG A 225 -2.80 4.44 -0.58
N GLN A 226 -2.96 4.75 0.70
CA GLN A 226 -4.09 5.49 1.19
C GLN A 226 -3.58 6.56 2.16
N ASP A 227 -4.00 7.78 1.93
CA ASP A 227 -3.80 8.92 2.81
C ASP A 227 -5.17 9.39 3.31
N VAL A 228 -5.23 9.87 4.55
CA VAL A 228 -6.47 10.29 5.21
C VAL A 228 -6.33 11.75 5.63
N ASN A 229 -7.26 12.59 5.22
CA ASN A 229 -7.39 13.97 5.66
C ASN A 229 -8.45 14.04 6.75
N VAL A 230 -8.16 14.67 7.88
CA VAL A 230 -9.09 14.81 9.01
C VAL A 230 -9.13 16.25 9.50
N SER A 231 -10.32 16.73 9.84
CA SER A 231 -10.54 18.03 10.47
C SER A 231 -11.78 18.01 11.38
N ILE A 232 -11.77 18.85 12.41
CA ILE A 232 -12.95 19.20 13.20
C ILE A 232 -13.18 20.72 13.15
N ALA A 233 -14.38 21.20 13.50
CA ALA A 233 -14.78 22.59 13.31
C ALA A 233 -13.91 23.63 14.03
N GLU A 234 -13.40 23.31 15.22
CA GLU A 234 -12.48 24.16 15.99
C GLU A 234 -11.00 23.78 15.81
N GLY A 235 -10.72 22.78 14.97
CA GLY A 235 -9.39 22.24 14.71
C GLY A 235 -8.80 22.76 13.40
N ALA A 236 -8.07 21.90 12.71
CA ALA A 236 -7.42 22.21 11.44
C ALA A 236 -7.42 21.01 10.49
N ARG A 237 -7.17 21.27 9.21
CA ARG A 237 -6.94 20.19 8.23
C ARG A 237 -5.61 19.54 8.52
N VAL A 238 -5.63 18.23 8.71
CA VAL A 238 -4.44 17.41 8.92
C VAL A 238 -4.42 16.30 7.89
N GLU A 239 -3.32 16.19 7.14
CA GLU A 239 -3.10 15.12 6.16
C GLU A 239 -2.29 14.00 6.81
N ILE A 240 -2.80 12.77 6.82
CA ILE A 240 -2.16 11.61 7.43
C ILE A 240 -1.71 10.68 6.30
N LYS A 241 -0.40 10.56 6.13
CA LYS A 241 0.21 9.73 5.09
C LYS A 241 0.58 8.35 5.56
N GLY A 242 0.58 7.42 4.61
CA GLY A 242 1.16 6.09 4.80
C GLY A 242 0.27 5.16 5.62
N VAL A 243 -1.04 5.24 5.42
CA VAL A 243 -1.99 4.28 6.01
C VAL A 243 -1.84 2.95 5.29
N GLN A 244 -1.18 1.99 5.94
CA GLN A 244 -0.83 0.71 5.34
C GLN A 244 -1.99 -0.29 5.34
N SER A 245 -2.74 -0.33 6.44
CA SER A 245 -3.88 -1.22 6.63
C SER A 245 -5.17 -0.45 6.39
N LEU A 246 -6.03 -1.02 5.57
CA LEU A 246 -7.38 -0.50 5.37
C LEU A 246 -8.18 -0.57 6.68
N ASP A 247 -7.99 -1.64 7.47
CA ASP A 247 -8.72 -1.86 8.73
C ASP A 247 -8.38 -0.82 9.81
N ASP A 248 -7.30 -0.06 9.65
CA ASP A 248 -6.85 0.93 10.65
C ASP A 248 -7.41 2.34 10.36
N ILE A 249 -8.11 2.54 9.23
CA ILE A 249 -8.59 3.87 8.80
C ILE A 249 -9.50 4.49 9.85
N ASP A 250 -10.46 3.74 10.40
CA ASP A 250 -11.40 4.28 11.38
C ASP A 250 -10.68 4.63 12.70
N ASP A 251 -9.78 3.77 13.18
CA ASP A 251 -8.97 4.04 14.36
C ASP A 251 -8.07 5.27 14.19
N ILE A 252 -7.46 5.45 13.01
CA ILE A 252 -6.65 6.64 12.68
C ILE A 252 -7.52 7.91 12.72
N VAL A 253 -8.71 7.88 12.13
CA VAL A 253 -9.63 9.04 12.17
C VAL A 253 -10.07 9.32 13.60
N ARG A 254 -10.42 8.30 14.39
CA ARG A 254 -10.81 8.45 15.82
C ARG A 254 -9.69 9.09 16.64
N ASN A 255 -8.47 8.58 16.50
CA ASN A 255 -7.31 9.05 17.25
C ASN A 255 -6.93 10.48 16.84
N GLU A 256 -7.04 10.83 15.56
CA GLU A 256 -6.79 12.20 15.11
C GLU A 256 -7.87 13.16 15.63
N VAL A 257 -9.14 12.77 15.65
CA VAL A 257 -10.21 13.57 16.26
C VAL A 257 -9.92 13.81 17.74
N ALA A 258 -9.59 12.76 18.50
CA ALA A 258 -9.24 12.88 19.91
C ALA A 258 -8.06 13.84 20.13
N ARG A 259 -7.02 13.74 19.27
CA ARG A 259 -5.87 14.64 19.27
C ARG A 259 -6.25 16.09 19.05
N GLN A 260 -7.09 16.37 18.06
CA GLN A 260 -7.51 17.74 17.78
C GLN A 260 -8.36 18.32 18.90
N VAL A 261 -9.29 17.53 19.47
CA VAL A 261 -10.11 17.96 20.63
C VAL A 261 -9.21 18.33 21.80
N GLU A 262 -8.28 17.47 22.20
CA GLU A 262 -7.38 17.74 23.33
C GLU A 262 -6.46 18.94 23.08
N LEU A 263 -5.98 19.14 21.84
CA LEU A 263 -5.19 20.32 21.49
C LEU A 263 -5.99 21.63 21.55
N VAL A 264 -7.27 21.61 21.17
CA VAL A 264 -8.17 22.76 21.32
C VAL A 264 -8.38 23.08 22.80
N GLU A 265 -8.60 22.06 23.64
CA GLU A 265 -8.75 22.23 25.09
C GLU A 265 -7.47 22.79 25.74
N ILE A 266 -6.30 22.28 25.35
CA ILE A 266 -5.00 22.79 25.78
C ILE A 266 -4.83 24.27 25.38
N ALA A 267 -5.16 24.63 24.13
CA ALA A 267 -5.05 26.01 23.67
C ALA A 267 -5.98 26.96 24.45
N ALA A 268 -7.20 26.53 24.75
CA ALA A 268 -8.14 27.29 25.57
C ALA A 268 -7.62 27.50 27.01
N GLU A 269 -7.02 26.46 27.61
CA GLU A 269 -6.44 26.55 28.94
C GLU A 269 -5.17 27.42 28.97
N LEU A 270 -4.32 27.33 27.96
CA LEU A 270 -3.16 28.20 27.78
C LEU A 270 -3.59 29.67 27.63
N ALA A 271 -4.67 29.93 26.88
CA ALA A 271 -5.22 31.28 26.75
C ALA A 271 -5.77 31.81 28.10
N GLU A 272 -6.42 30.97 28.91
CA GLU A 272 -6.88 31.35 30.26
C GLU A 272 -5.71 31.67 31.20
N ARG A 273 -4.60 30.94 31.07
CA ARG A 273 -3.36 31.13 31.84
C ARG A 273 -2.50 32.31 31.37
N GLU A 274 -2.93 33.02 30.33
CA GLU A 274 -2.12 34.06 29.66
C GLU A 274 -0.72 33.55 29.28
N ALA A 275 -0.66 32.29 28.84
CA ALA A 275 0.57 31.57 28.58
C ALA A 275 1.43 32.21 27.47
N ALA A 276 2.74 32.02 27.57
CA ALA A 276 3.72 32.57 26.63
C ALA A 276 4.91 31.62 26.46
N VAL A 277 5.65 31.79 25.37
CA VAL A 277 6.88 31.04 25.10
C VAL A 277 8.06 31.97 25.20
N GLY A 278 9.01 31.64 26.08
CA GLY A 278 10.23 32.40 26.30
C GLY A 278 11.25 32.25 25.16
N ASP A 279 12.32 33.03 25.25
CA ASP A 279 13.47 32.88 24.37
C ASP A 279 14.32 31.66 24.77
N ARG A 280 15.04 31.11 23.79
CA ARG A 280 16.05 30.06 23.98
C ARG A 280 17.14 30.49 24.96
N GLN A 281 17.52 29.59 25.88
CA GLN A 281 18.58 29.81 26.88
C GLN A 281 19.54 28.62 26.95
N ASP A 282 20.82 28.89 27.19
CA ASP A 282 21.82 27.86 27.48
C ASP A 282 21.79 27.54 28.98
N VAL A 283 21.55 26.27 29.32
CA VAL A 283 21.49 25.75 30.70
C VAL A 283 22.52 24.64 30.92
N THR A 284 23.56 24.58 30.09
CA THR A 284 24.61 23.56 30.15
C THR A 284 25.22 23.44 31.55
N ASP A 285 25.45 24.58 32.21
CA ASP A 285 26.05 24.65 33.54
C ASP A 285 25.23 23.93 34.63
N VAL A 286 23.91 23.81 34.44
CA VAL A 286 23.00 23.11 35.37
C VAL A 286 23.31 21.60 35.41
N PHE A 287 23.74 21.03 34.29
CA PHE A 287 23.87 19.59 34.11
C PHE A 287 25.33 19.09 34.06
N GLU A 288 26.32 19.91 34.42
CA GLU A 288 27.76 19.53 34.38
C GLU A 288 28.07 18.23 35.11
N ASN A 289 27.33 17.95 36.18
CA ASN A 289 27.54 16.78 37.04
C ASN A 289 26.32 15.84 37.05
N THR A 290 25.53 15.83 35.97
CA THR A 290 24.31 15.04 35.89
C THR A 290 24.59 13.54 35.88
N ASP A 291 23.71 12.78 36.53
CA ASP A 291 23.69 11.32 36.45
C ASP A 291 22.89 10.81 35.24
N SER A 292 22.27 11.71 34.46
CA SER A 292 21.58 11.36 33.22
C SER A 292 22.57 10.90 32.15
N GLY A 293 22.46 9.65 31.72
CA GLY A 293 23.32 9.10 30.67
C GLY A 293 23.17 9.78 29.31
N VAL A 294 21.97 10.32 29.02
CA VAL A 294 21.69 11.01 27.75
C VAL A 294 22.31 12.40 27.77
N ILE A 295 21.99 13.22 28.77
CA ILE A 295 22.50 14.59 28.90
C ILE A 295 24.03 14.57 29.11
N GLY A 296 24.52 13.74 30.04
CA GLY A 296 25.95 13.58 30.27
C GLY A 296 26.70 13.06 29.04
N GLY A 297 26.06 12.23 28.21
CA GLY A 297 26.59 11.75 26.94
C GLY A 297 26.84 12.89 25.94
N ALA A 298 25.84 13.74 25.73
CA ALA A 298 25.94 14.92 24.86
C ALA A 298 27.05 15.87 25.34
N LEU A 299 27.09 16.19 26.64
CA LEU A 299 28.10 17.06 27.23
C LEU A 299 29.52 16.49 27.11
N SER A 300 29.70 15.20 27.35
CA SER A 300 31.00 14.54 27.21
C SER A 300 31.55 14.56 25.78
N SER A 301 30.67 14.71 24.79
CA SER A 301 31.00 14.83 23.37
C SER A 301 31.23 16.28 22.93
N GLY A 302 31.16 17.24 23.85
CA GLY A 302 31.35 18.67 23.59
C GLY A 302 30.09 19.40 23.14
N GLY A 303 28.91 18.81 23.35
CA GLY A 303 27.61 19.43 23.09
C GLY A 303 27.17 20.39 24.20
N SER A 304 25.90 20.80 24.15
CA SER A 304 25.28 21.76 25.08
C SER A 304 23.85 21.35 25.44
N VAL A 305 23.34 21.90 26.54
CA VAL A 305 21.92 21.78 26.92
C VAL A 305 21.24 23.11 26.71
N MET A 306 20.30 23.15 25.76
CA MET A 306 19.49 24.33 25.48
C MET A 306 18.09 24.15 26.05
N ALA A 307 17.51 25.22 26.58
CA ALA A 307 16.20 25.23 27.22
C ALA A 307 15.29 26.32 26.64
N VAL A 308 13.99 26.11 26.77
CA VAL A 308 12.97 27.14 26.59
C VAL A 308 11.98 27.09 27.76
N ARG A 309 11.68 28.27 28.31
CA ARG A 309 10.62 28.43 29.32
C ARG A 309 9.27 28.47 28.62
N LEU A 310 8.34 27.64 29.07
CA LEU A 310 6.97 27.55 28.59
C LEU A 310 6.05 28.08 29.70
N GLU A 311 5.77 29.39 29.66
CA GLU A 311 5.02 30.07 30.71
C GLU A 311 3.57 29.61 30.74
N GLY A 312 3.08 29.16 31.90
CA GLY A 312 1.71 28.62 32.04
C GLY A 312 1.50 27.20 31.49
N PHE A 313 2.53 26.51 31.01
CA PHE A 313 2.41 25.16 30.42
C PHE A 313 2.49 24.01 31.45
N ASP A 314 2.69 24.27 32.74
CA ASP A 314 2.84 23.19 33.75
C ASP A 314 1.63 22.24 33.76
N GLY A 315 1.92 20.95 33.68
CA GLY A 315 0.94 19.87 33.56
C GLY A 315 0.27 19.72 32.19
N LEU A 316 0.50 20.65 31.24
CA LEU A 316 -0.03 20.59 29.88
C LEU A 316 0.93 19.92 28.90
N VAL A 317 2.24 20.04 29.12
CA VAL A 317 3.25 19.37 28.27
C VAL A 317 3.15 17.86 28.43
N GLY A 318 2.89 17.38 29.64
CA GLY A 318 2.66 15.96 29.95
C GLY A 318 1.24 15.47 29.72
N ARG A 319 0.30 16.33 29.29
CA ARG A 319 -1.09 15.93 29.02
C ARG A 319 -1.15 15.02 27.79
N GLU A 320 -1.84 13.90 27.94
CA GLU A 320 -2.08 12.93 26.87
C GLU A 320 -3.08 13.52 25.87
N ILE A 321 -2.73 13.48 24.59
CA ILE A 321 -3.56 14.00 23.48
C ILE A 321 -4.07 12.88 22.57
N ALA A 322 -3.39 11.74 22.58
CA ALA A 322 -3.79 10.50 21.91
C ALA A 322 -3.15 9.34 22.70
N PRO A 323 -3.59 8.09 22.51
CA PRO A 323 -3.03 6.95 23.24
C PRO A 323 -1.49 6.96 23.24
N ASP A 324 -0.89 6.98 24.42
CA ASP A 324 0.57 7.04 24.62
C ASP A 324 1.32 8.24 23.98
N ARG A 325 0.61 9.26 23.47
CA ARG A 325 1.18 10.51 22.94
C ARG A 325 0.71 11.73 23.73
N ARG A 326 1.63 12.67 23.99
CA ARG A 326 1.41 13.88 24.79
C ARG A 326 1.69 15.14 23.97
N LEU A 327 1.34 16.32 24.49
CA LEU A 327 1.81 17.59 23.90
C LEU A 327 3.35 17.62 23.79
N GLY A 328 4.06 17.13 24.80
CA GLY A 328 5.51 16.98 24.79
C GLY A 328 6.01 16.04 23.69
N THR A 329 5.21 15.07 23.26
CA THR A 329 5.53 14.22 22.10
C THR A 329 5.48 15.02 20.80
N GLU A 330 4.53 15.95 20.62
CA GLU A 330 4.52 16.87 19.47
C GLU A 330 5.76 17.77 19.45
N LEU A 331 6.11 18.35 20.60
CA LEU A 331 7.34 19.16 20.72
C LEU A 331 8.59 18.32 20.36
N SER A 332 8.63 17.07 20.82
CA SER A 332 9.70 16.12 20.52
C SER A 332 9.80 15.78 19.03
N ASP A 333 8.67 15.58 18.36
CA ASP A 333 8.65 15.27 16.93
C ASP A 333 9.20 16.42 16.08
N HIS A 334 8.91 17.67 16.43
CA HIS A 334 9.53 18.85 15.79
C HIS A 334 11.04 18.95 16.07
N ALA A 335 11.49 18.65 17.29
CA ALA A 335 12.91 18.62 17.64
C ALA A 335 13.68 17.57 16.81
N LYS A 336 13.12 16.36 16.63
CA LYS A 336 13.74 15.28 15.86
C LYS A 336 13.96 15.63 14.39
N ARG A 337 13.08 16.44 13.80
CA ARG A 337 13.26 16.96 12.42
C ARG A 337 14.48 17.86 12.26
N HIS A 338 15.01 18.37 13.38
CA HIS A 338 16.22 19.20 13.43
C HIS A 338 17.45 18.42 13.91
N GLY A 339 17.38 17.09 13.95
CA GLY A 339 18.51 16.19 14.22
C GLY A 339 18.59 15.65 15.65
N ALA A 340 17.83 16.21 16.59
CA ALA A 340 17.87 15.79 17.98
C ALA A 340 17.26 14.39 18.20
N GLY A 341 17.75 13.66 19.21
CA GLY A 341 17.11 12.39 19.62
C GLY A 341 15.71 12.54 20.24
N GLY A 342 15.40 13.74 20.75
CA GLY A 342 14.15 14.08 21.43
C GLY A 342 14.33 15.28 22.37
N ILE A 343 13.39 15.47 23.29
CA ILE A 343 13.43 16.51 24.33
C ILE A 343 13.27 15.88 25.70
N PHE A 344 13.62 16.64 26.75
CA PHE A 344 13.05 16.42 28.08
C PHE A 344 12.16 17.60 28.47
N HIS A 345 11.17 17.38 29.32
CA HIS A 345 10.36 18.48 29.88
C HIS A 345 9.99 18.29 31.36
N THR A 346 9.67 19.38 32.05
CA THR A 346 9.42 19.35 33.50
C THR A 346 8.26 18.48 33.95
N ASP A 347 7.24 18.25 33.12
CA ASP A 347 6.11 17.38 33.50
C ASP A 347 6.48 15.88 33.56
N GLU A 348 7.59 15.46 32.94
CA GLU A 348 8.11 14.09 33.03
C GLU A 348 9.35 13.97 33.93
N LEU A 349 9.88 15.10 34.42
CA LEU A 349 11.02 15.17 35.33
C LEU A 349 10.54 15.42 36.78
N PRO A 350 11.18 14.84 37.80
CA PRO A 350 12.46 14.12 37.79
C PRO A 350 12.36 12.68 37.29
N ALA A 351 13.17 12.33 36.29
CA ALA A 351 13.31 10.99 35.72
C ALA A 351 14.61 10.91 34.89
N TYR A 352 14.89 9.75 34.28
CA TYR A 352 16.00 9.58 33.32
C TYR A 352 17.40 9.94 33.85
N GLY A 353 17.60 9.81 35.17
CA GLY A 353 18.85 10.17 35.83
C GLY A 353 18.98 11.65 36.19
N VAL A 354 17.97 12.47 35.91
CA VAL A 354 17.86 13.86 36.38
C VAL A 354 17.20 13.87 37.77
N THR A 355 17.81 14.57 38.70
CA THR A 355 17.44 14.69 40.11
C THR A 355 16.46 15.84 40.36
N GLU A 356 15.76 15.80 41.51
CA GLU A 356 14.91 16.93 41.95
C GLU A 356 15.70 18.24 42.12
N GLU A 357 16.98 18.16 42.51
CA GLU A 357 17.87 19.32 42.66
C GLU A 357 18.17 19.94 41.29
N GLU A 358 18.52 19.13 40.29
CA GLU A 358 18.73 19.61 38.91
C GLU A 358 17.46 20.20 38.28
N VAL A 359 16.28 19.65 38.56
CA VAL A 359 15.01 20.23 38.09
C VAL A 359 14.77 21.60 38.74
N ALA A 360 15.09 21.76 40.03
CA ALA A 360 14.97 23.04 40.71
C ALA A 360 15.96 24.07 40.16
N ASP A 361 17.21 23.67 39.94
CA ASP A 361 18.26 24.51 39.36
C ASP A 361 17.93 24.90 37.91
N LEU A 362 17.36 23.99 37.11
CA LEU A 362 16.87 24.28 35.77
C LEU A 362 15.79 25.37 35.80
N ARG A 363 14.78 25.22 36.66
CA ARG A 363 13.71 26.22 36.81
C ARG A 363 14.27 27.57 37.25
N GLU A 364 15.23 27.60 38.17
CA GLU A 364 15.89 28.84 38.58
C GLU A 364 16.68 29.47 37.42
N ALA A 365 17.42 28.68 36.65
CA ALA A 365 18.26 29.15 35.54
C ALA A 365 17.44 29.85 34.44
N VAL A 366 16.27 29.31 34.09
CA VAL A 366 15.39 29.91 33.08
C VAL A 366 14.38 30.92 33.66
N GLY A 367 14.35 31.08 35.00
CA GLY A 367 13.40 31.92 35.70
C GLY A 367 11.94 31.44 35.57
N ALA A 368 11.71 30.13 35.64
CA ALA A 368 10.38 29.52 35.56
C ALA A 368 9.67 29.53 36.92
N ASP A 369 8.43 30.01 36.93
CA ASP A 369 7.52 29.93 38.07
C ASP A 369 6.91 28.52 38.20
N PRO A 370 6.23 28.18 39.32
CA PRO A 370 5.64 26.86 39.51
C PRO A 370 4.53 26.48 38.51
N GLU A 371 3.94 27.45 37.83
CA GLU A 371 2.90 27.26 36.81
C GLU A 371 3.49 27.14 35.39
N ASP A 372 4.81 27.29 35.26
CA ASP A 372 5.54 27.18 34.00
C ASP A 372 6.10 25.77 33.83
N ALA A 373 6.25 25.35 32.58
CA ALA A 373 7.06 24.20 32.23
C ALA A 373 8.41 24.64 31.63
N VAL A 374 9.38 23.74 31.59
CA VAL A 374 10.65 23.94 30.88
C VAL A 374 10.90 22.74 29.99
N ALA A 375 11.17 22.99 28.71
CA ALA A 375 11.63 21.96 27.78
C ALA A 375 13.13 22.15 27.52
N ILE A 376 13.87 21.04 27.41
CA ILE A 376 15.31 21.03 27.15
C ILE A 376 15.68 20.06 26.02
N VAL A 377 16.73 20.41 25.28
CA VAL A 377 17.40 19.55 24.30
C VAL A 377 18.88 19.47 24.68
N ALA A 378 19.42 18.26 24.74
CA ALA A 378 20.83 18.00 24.98
C ALA A 378 21.42 17.25 23.78
N ASP A 379 22.25 17.93 22.99
CA ASP A 379 22.87 17.38 21.77
C ASP A 379 24.15 18.17 21.42
N ASP A 380 24.74 17.92 20.25
CA ASP A 380 25.72 18.86 19.68
C ASP A 380 25.13 20.28 19.60
N THR A 381 25.98 21.30 19.73
CA THR A 381 25.49 22.67 19.95
C THR A 381 24.62 23.19 18.83
N ASP A 382 24.96 22.92 17.56
CA ASP A 382 24.18 23.41 16.41
C ASP A 382 22.82 22.70 16.37
N THR A 383 22.78 21.39 16.61
CA THR A 383 21.55 20.59 16.71
C THR A 383 20.67 21.02 17.88
N ALA A 384 21.24 21.16 19.08
CA ALA A 384 20.51 21.56 20.27
C ALA A 384 19.91 22.97 20.13
N GLU A 385 20.66 23.90 19.56
CA GLU A 385 20.22 25.27 19.27
C GLU A 385 19.07 25.33 18.25
N SER A 386 19.14 24.50 17.21
CA SER A 386 18.13 24.43 16.15
C SER A 386 16.86 23.73 16.63
N ALA A 387 17.01 22.59 17.30
CA ALA A 387 15.90 21.78 17.78
C ALA A 387 15.08 22.46 18.88
N ILE A 388 15.72 23.17 19.83
CA ILE A 388 14.99 23.90 20.87
C ILE A 388 14.19 25.08 20.31
N GLU A 389 14.66 25.70 19.22
CA GLU A 389 13.88 26.75 18.54
C GLU A 389 12.66 26.14 17.87
N ALA A 390 12.78 24.96 17.24
CA ALA A 390 11.64 24.22 16.69
C ALA A 390 10.61 23.84 17.77
N VAL A 391 11.08 23.46 18.97
CA VAL A 391 10.23 23.24 20.15
C VAL A 391 9.50 24.52 20.54
N ALA A 392 10.21 25.65 20.59
CA ALA A 392 9.62 26.95 20.90
C ALA A 392 8.55 27.35 19.87
N GLU A 393 8.80 27.18 18.57
CA GLU A 393 7.82 27.44 17.52
C GLU A 393 6.58 26.55 17.64
N ARG A 394 6.77 25.25 17.90
CA ARG A 394 5.63 24.34 18.09
C ARG A 394 4.83 24.67 19.36
N ALA A 395 5.50 25.10 20.43
CA ALA A 395 4.83 25.58 21.63
C ALA A 395 4.06 26.88 21.39
N ARG A 396 4.59 27.81 20.57
CA ARG A 396 3.86 29.02 20.16
C ARG A 396 2.60 28.65 19.37
N THR A 397 2.71 27.68 18.48
CA THR A 397 1.58 27.14 17.72
C THR A 397 0.51 26.50 18.63
N ALA A 398 0.92 25.86 19.73
CA ALA A 398 -0.01 25.30 20.72
C ALA A 398 -0.85 26.37 21.45
N LEU A 399 -0.39 27.63 21.49
CA LEU A 399 -1.19 28.75 21.99
C LEU A 399 -2.33 29.12 21.03
N GLU A 400 -2.17 28.83 19.74
CA GLU A 400 -3.13 29.17 18.69
C GLU A 400 -4.18 28.05 18.49
N GLY A 401 -3.77 26.79 18.61
CA GLY A 401 -4.65 25.62 18.49
C GLY A 401 -4.01 24.44 17.76
N VAL A 402 -4.79 23.81 16.89
CA VAL A 402 -4.33 22.70 16.03
C VAL A 402 -3.63 23.27 14.80
N PRO A 403 -2.37 22.90 14.51
CA PRO A 403 -1.72 23.29 13.26
C PRO A 403 -2.20 22.50 12.04
N GLU A 404 -2.18 23.17 10.90
CA GLU A 404 -2.22 22.53 9.58
C GLU A 404 -0.88 21.84 9.30
N GLU A 405 -0.88 20.52 9.18
CA GLU A 405 0.35 19.72 9.05
C GLU A 405 0.12 18.39 8.32
N THR A 406 1.19 17.87 7.72
CA THR A 406 1.25 16.49 7.23
C THR A 406 1.87 15.60 8.30
N ARG A 407 1.17 14.53 8.64
CA ARG A 407 1.54 13.54 9.66
C ARG A 407 1.68 12.17 9.03
N GLY A 408 2.38 11.27 9.69
CA GLY A 408 2.54 9.87 9.28
C GLY A 408 1.80 8.97 10.25
N ALA A 409 1.11 7.95 9.72
CA ALA A 409 0.49 6.92 10.54
C ALA A 409 1.56 6.08 11.27
N ASN A 410 1.27 5.74 12.52
CA ASN A 410 1.98 4.75 13.31
C ASN A 410 1.18 3.43 13.31
N ASP A 411 1.84 2.31 13.60
CA ASP A 411 1.21 0.98 13.63
C ASP A 411 0.13 0.83 14.73
N ASP A 412 0.08 1.75 15.70
CA ASP A 412 -0.92 1.78 16.78
C ASP A 412 -2.12 2.69 16.47
N GLY A 413 -2.23 3.18 15.23
CA GLY A 413 -3.30 4.08 14.78
C GLY A 413 -3.12 5.53 15.25
N THR A 414 -2.04 5.87 15.96
CA THR A 414 -1.70 7.26 16.25
C THR A 414 -0.91 7.89 15.11
N THR A 415 -0.69 9.21 15.15
CA THR A 415 -0.01 9.94 14.09
C THR A 415 1.19 10.71 14.63
N ARG A 416 2.25 10.87 13.82
CA ARG A 416 3.44 11.68 14.15
C ARG A 416 3.68 12.77 13.12
N TYR A 417 4.19 13.92 13.55
CA TYR A 417 4.51 15.03 12.64
C TYR A 417 5.56 14.59 11.59
N LEU A 418 5.35 14.97 10.33
CA LEU A 418 6.33 14.77 9.25
C LEU A 418 6.87 16.11 8.76
N ARG A 419 5.98 16.99 8.30
CA ARG A 419 6.29 18.26 7.63
C ARG A 419 5.05 19.18 7.62
N PRO A 420 5.21 20.48 7.31
CA PRO A 420 4.07 21.36 7.07
C PRO A 420 3.25 20.90 5.85
N LEU A 421 1.96 21.25 5.82
CA LEU A 421 1.10 20.95 4.68
C LEU A 421 1.67 21.57 3.39
N PRO A 422 1.74 20.82 2.26
CA PRO A 422 2.20 21.34 0.98
C PRO A 422 1.41 22.55 0.49
N GLY A 423 2.09 23.52 -0.15
CA GLY A 423 1.43 24.65 -0.80
C GLY A 423 0.87 24.30 -2.19
N ALA A 424 -0.07 25.13 -2.66
CA ALA A 424 -0.74 24.95 -3.97
C ALA A 424 0.17 25.14 -5.20
N ALA A 425 1.37 25.71 -5.04
CA ALA A 425 2.22 26.20 -6.14
C ALA A 425 3.24 25.15 -6.66
N ARG A 426 2.80 23.91 -6.91
CA ARG A 426 3.68 22.78 -7.27
C ARG A 426 3.52 22.21 -8.69
N MET A 427 2.57 22.68 -9.48
CA MET A 427 2.29 22.13 -10.81
C MET A 427 2.55 23.12 -11.94
N TYR A 428 3.09 22.63 -13.06
CA TYR A 428 3.24 23.37 -14.32
C TYR A 428 3.05 22.43 -15.53
N PRO A 429 2.73 22.91 -16.75
CA PRO A 429 2.40 22.04 -17.88
C PRO A 429 3.56 21.14 -18.35
N GLU A 430 3.27 19.86 -18.64
CA GLU A 430 4.16 18.96 -19.39
C GLU A 430 4.01 19.25 -20.89
N THR A 431 5.04 19.87 -21.49
CA THR A 431 4.98 20.32 -22.88
C THR A 431 5.45 19.28 -23.89
N ASP A 432 6.08 18.20 -23.42
CA ASP A 432 6.62 17.14 -24.28
C ASP A 432 5.53 16.15 -24.70
N VAL A 433 4.44 16.03 -23.92
CA VAL A 433 3.31 15.14 -24.19
C VAL A 433 2.09 15.94 -24.70
N PRO A 434 1.45 15.53 -25.81
CA PRO A 434 0.23 16.18 -26.28
C PRO A 434 -0.96 15.91 -25.33
N PRO A 435 -1.94 16.84 -25.22
CA PRO A 435 -3.20 16.58 -24.53
C PRO A 435 -3.99 15.44 -25.18
N VAL A 436 -4.78 14.72 -24.38
CA VAL A 436 -5.67 13.64 -24.84
C VAL A 436 -7.13 14.02 -24.63
N GLU A 437 -8.04 13.48 -25.44
CA GLU A 437 -9.49 13.69 -25.33
C GLU A 437 -10.11 12.37 -24.84
N PRO A 438 -10.40 12.22 -23.52
CA PRO A 438 -10.99 11.00 -22.99
C PRO A 438 -12.40 10.77 -23.54
N ASP A 439 -12.66 9.60 -24.13
CA ASP A 439 -13.98 9.23 -24.65
C ASP A 439 -14.54 8.02 -23.89
N PRO A 440 -15.44 8.23 -22.91
CA PRO A 440 -16.03 7.13 -22.14
C PRO A 440 -16.88 6.19 -23.00
N SER A 441 -17.31 6.59 -24.21
CA SER A 441 -18.13 5.74 -25.07
C SER A 441 -17.35 4.63 -25.78
N GLU A 442 -16.01 4.71 -25.77
CA GLU A 442 -15.13 3.66 -26.30
C GLU A 442 -14.88 2.53 -25.28
N VAL A 443 -15.29 2.71 -24.02
CA VAL A 443 -14.92 1.83 -22.91
C VAL A 443 -16.16 1.20 -22.27
N PRO A 444 -16.29 -0.13 -22.21
CA PRO A 444 -17.44 -0.79 -21.58
C PRO A 444 -17.43 -0.58 -20.06
N GLU A 445 -18.61 -0.42 -19.47
CA GLU A 445 -18.75 -0.37 -18.02
C GLU A 445 -18.40 -1.75 -17.41
N PRO A 446 -17.45 -1.82 -16.45
CA PRO A 446 -17.10 -3.08 -15.82
C PRO A 446 -18.23 -3.63 -14.94
N GLU A 447 -18.36 -4.96 -14.89
CA GLU A 447 -19.22 -5.65 -13.95
C GLU A 447 -18.58 -5.66 -12.55
N LEU A 448 -19.36 -5.32 -11.52
CA LEU A 448 -18.86 -5.31 -10.14
C LEU A 448 -18.51 -6.72 -9.67
N LEU A 449 -17.55 -6.84 -8.74
CA LEU A 449 -17.22 -8.14 -8.13
C LEU A 449 -18.45 -8.82 -7.51
N THR A 450 -19.34 -8.05 -6.87
CA THR A 450 -20.58 -8.59 -6.32
C THR A 450 -21.51 -9.14 -7.39
N GLU A 451 -21.57 -8.50 -8.56
CA GLU A 451 -22.37 -8.93 -9.69
C GLU A 451 -21.76 -10.18 -10.35
N LYS A 452 -20.42 -10.23 -10.48
CA LYS A 452 -19.68 -11.42 -10.91
C LYS A 452 -19.99 -12.63 -10.04
N VAL A 453 -20.01 -12.48 -8.72
CA VAL A 453 -20.37 -13.57 -7.79
C VAL A 453 -21.78 -14.10 -8.06
N GLU A 454 -22.74 -13.22 -8.35
CA GLU A 454 -24.11 -13.63 -8.72
C GLU A 454 -24.14 -14.33 -10.08
N ARG A 455 -23.42 -13.79 -11.09
CA ARG A 455 -23.32 -14.39 -12.43
C ARG A 455 -22.68 -15.77 -12.39
N TYR A 456 -21.55 -15.92 -11.69
CA TYR A 456 -20.84 -17.20 -11.57
C TYR A 456 -21.71 -18.29 -10.94
N GLN A 457 -22.55 -17.93 -9.96
CA GLN A 457 -23.52 -18.88 -9.39
C GLN A 457 -24.65 -19.21 -10.38
N ALA A 458 -25.17 -18.21 -11.09
CA ALA A 458 -26.34 -18.38 -11.95
C ALA A 458 -26.03 -19.04 -13.30
N GLU A 459 -24.91 -18.68 -13.92
CA GLU A 459 -24.51 -19.11 -15.26
C GLU A 459 -23.57 -20.32 -15.23
N TYR A 460 -22.69 -20.41 -14.24
CA TYR A 460 -21.68 -21.48 -14.15
C TYR A 460 -21.98 -22.54 -13.09
N ASP A 461 -23.09 -22.41 -12.34
CA ASP A 461 -23.50 -23.31 -11.24
C ASP A 461 -22.41 -23.49 -10.17
N LEU A 462 -21.52 -22.50 -10.01
CA LEU A 462 -20.50 -22.51 -8.98
C LEU A 462 -21.12 -22.35 -7.59
N GLY A 463 -20.63 -23.10 -6.61
CA GLY A 463 -21.03 -22.91 -5.22
C GLY A 463 -20.64 -21.52 -4.71
N ALA A 464 -21.50 -20.92 -3.88
CA ALA A 464 -21.33 -19.52 -3.43
C ALA A 464 -19.93 -19.17 -2.92
N GLY A 465 -19.31 -20.04 -2.11
CA GLY A 465 -17.97 -19.81 -1.59
C GLY A 465 -16.88 -19.85 -2.67
N LEU A 466 -17.00 -20.73 -3.67
CA LEU A 466 -16.04 -20.82 -4.78
C LEU A 466 -16.23 -19.66 -5.76
N ALA A 467 -17.48 -19.27 -6.04
CA ALA A 467 -17.79 -18.10 -6.85
C ALA A 467 -17.20 -16.81 -6.24
N GLU A 468 -17.34 -16.65 -4.92
CA GLU A 468 -16.74 -15.52 -4.18
C GLU A 468 -15.21 -15.55 -4.23
N GLN A 469 -14.60 -16.72 -4.01
CA GLN A 469 -13.14 -16.89 -4.13
C GLN A 469 -12.63 -16.49 -5.51
N VAL A 470 -13.27 -16.97 -6.58
CA VAL A 470 -12.86 -16.66 -7.95
C VAL A 470 -13.05 -15.17 -8.26
N ALA A 471 -14.20 -14.57 -7.91
CA ALA A 471 -14.45 -13.17 -8.23
C ALA A 471 -13.47 -12.23 -7.50
N TYR A 472 -13.16 -12.50 -6.24
CA TYR A 472 -12.21 -11.69 -5.45
C TYR A 472 -10.76 -12.17 -5.61
N GLY A 473 -10.51 -13.27 -6.32
CA GLY A 473 -9.22 -13.91 -6.52
C GLY A 473 -8.33 -13.16 -7.51
N THR A 474 -7.00 -13.32 -7.39
CA THR A 474 -6.03 -12.65 -8.28
C THR A 474 -6.16 -13.15 -9.73
N HIS A 475 -6.60 -14.40 -9.91
CA HIS A 475 -6.74 -15.03 -11.22
C HIS A 475 -8.12 -14.79 -11.87
N MET A 476 -8.93 -13.85 -11.36
CA MET A 476 -10.27 -13.56 -11.90
C MET A 476 -10.27 -13.28 -13.41
N PRO A 477 -9.38 -12.43 -13.98
CA PRO A 477 -9.37 -12.20 -15.43
C PRO A 477 -9.04 -13.46 -16.21
N LEU A 478 -8.02 -14.22 -15.76
CA LEU A 478 -7.63 -15.49 -16.36
C LEU A 478 -8.78 -16.50 -16.35
N PHE A 479 -9.52 -16.61 -15.23
CA PHE A 479 -10.69 -17.46 -15.13
C PHE A 479 -11.75 -17.12 -16.19
N GLU A 480 -12.05 -15.84 -16.40
CA GLU A 480 -13.03 -15.42 -17.39
C GLU A 480 -12.57 -15.71 -18.82
N ASP A 481 -11.28 -15.49 -19.10
CA ASP A 481 -10.70 -15.73 -20.42
C ASP A 481 -10.73 -17.23 -20.77
N VAL A 482 -10.28 -18.11 -19.88
CA VAL A 482 -10.29 -19.57 -20.15
C VAL A 482 -11.70 -20.16 -20.24
N VAL A 483 -12.65 -19.64 -19.45
CA VAL A 483 -14.06 -20.05 -19.53
C VAL A 483 -14.70 -19.56 -20.83
N ALA A 484 -14.35 -18.36 -21.29
CA ALA A 484 -14.79 -17.85 -22.58
C ALA A 484 -14.23 -18.68 -23.75
N ASP A 485 -13.03 -19.22 -23.60
CA ASP A 485 -12.39 -20.13 -24.56
C ASP A 485 -12.92 -21.57 -24.50
N GLY A 486 -13.76 -21.89 -23.51
CA GLY A 486 -14.56 -23.12 -23.47
C GLY A 486 -14.21 -24.09 -22.34
N VAL A 487 -13.22 -23.76 -21.50
CA VAL A 487 -12.84 -24.59 -20.34
C VAL A 487 -14.01 -24.69 -19.35
N ASP A 488 -14.23 -25.87 -18.78
CA ASP A 488 -15.25 -26.06 -17.74
C ASP A 488 -15.04 -25.09 -16.55
N PRO A 489 -16.08 -24.30 -16.18
CA PRO A 489 -15.94 -23.31 -15.10
C PRO A 489 -15.59 -23.92 -13.74
N THR A 490 -16.07 -25.13 -13.44
CA THR A 490 -15.76 -25.77 -12.14
C THR A 490 -14.31 -26.20 -12.11
N LEU A 491 -13.81 -26.78 -13.20
CA LEU A 491 -12.39 -27.11 -13.36
C LEU A 491 -11.53 -25.85 -13.19
N ALA A 492 -11.74 -24.82 -14.01
CA ALA A 492 -10.96 -23.58 -13.96
C ALA A 492 -10.96 -22.94 -12.56
N ALA A 493 -12.14 -22.79 -11.95
CA ALA A 493 -12.28 -22.24 -10.60
C ALA A 493 -11.53 -23.09 -9.54
N SER A 494 -11.68 -24.41 -9.58
CA SER A 494 -11.03 -25.31 -8.63
C SER A 494 -9.51 -25.32 -8.79
N THR A 495 -9.01 -25.29 -10.02
CA THR A 495 -7.57 -25.25 -10.30
C THR A 495 -6.96 -23.95 -9.79
N LEU A 496 -7.53 -22.81 -10.17
CA LEU A 496 -6.97 -21.50 -9.85
C LEU A 496 -7.05 -21.16 -8.35
N GLU A 497 -8.15 -21.50 -7.68
CA GLU A 497 -8.35 -21.09 -6.27
C GLU A 497 -7.99 -22.19 -5.26
N SER A 498 -8.22 -23.47 -5.61
CA SER A 498 -7.96 -24.60 -4.70
C SER A 498 -6.64 -25.28 -4.98
N THR A 499 -6.38 -25.75 -6.21
CA THR A 499 -5.16 -26.50 -6.53
C THR A 499 -3.89 -25.66 -6.34
N LEU A 500 -3.86 -24.43 -6.84
CA LEU A 500 -2.70 -23.54 -6.61
C LEU A 500 -2.46 -23.27 -5.12
N THR A 501 -3.54 -23.15 -4.33
CA THR A 501 -3.44 -22.99 -2.88
C THR A 501 -2.90 -24.24 -2.18
N GLU A 502 -3.30 -25.43 -2.65
CA GLU A 502 -2.78 -26.71 -2.14
C GLU A 502 -1.31 -26.90 -2.49
N LEU A 503 -0.91 -26.67 -3.74
CA LEU A 503 0.48 -26.74 -4.18
C LEU A 503 1.37 -25.78 -3.38
N ARG A 504 0.93 -24.54 -3.14
CA ARG A 504 1.65 -23.59 -2.28
C ARG A 504 1.84 -24.10 -0.86
N ARG A 505 0.86 -24.82 -0.30
CA ARG A 505 0.97 -25.44 1.04
C ARG A 505 1.96 -26.60 1.08
N ASP A 506 2.20 -27.23 -0.06
CA ASP A 506 3.18 -28.30 -0.25
C ASP A 506 4.56 -27.76 -0.68
N ASP A 507 4.83 -26.47 -0.43
CA ASP A 507 6.10 -25.78 -0.72
C ASP A 507 6.47 -25.74 -2.23
N VAL A 508 5.47 -25.86 -3.12
CA VAL A 508 5.65 -25.66 -4.57
C VAL A 508 5.69 -24.15 -4.87
N PRO A 509 6.67 -23.65 -5.66
CA PRO A 509 6.85 -22.23 -5.96
C PRO A 509 5.86 -21.76 -7.03
N VAL A 510 4.57 -21.75 -6.71
CA VAL A 510 3.48 -21.39 -7.64
C VAL A 510 3.58 -19.96 -8.17
N GLU A 511 4.34 -19.08 -7.50
CA GLU A 511 4.67 -17.74 -7.97
C GLU A 511 5.54 -17.72 -9.24
N SER A 512 6.23 -18.82 -9.56
CA SER A 512 6.96 -18.99 -10.81
C SER A 512 6.05 -19.31 -12.01
N LEU A 513 4.78 -19.64 -11.77
CA LEU A 513 3.85 -19.95 -12.83
C LEU A 513 3.38 -18.68 -13.53
N GLU A 514 3.75 -18.55 -14.79
CA GLU A 514 3.20 -17.54 -15.68
C GLU A 514 1.76 -17.84 -16.11
N ARG A 515 1.09 -16.81 -16.60
CA ARG A 515 -0.27 -16.89 -17.12
C ARG A 515 -0.42 -17.95 -18.22
N GLU A 516 0.53 -18.00 -19.16
CA GLU A 516 0.55 -18.95 -20.28
C GLU A 516 0.57 -20.40 -19.79
N HIS A 517 1.32 -20.72 -18.72
CA HIS A 517 1.32 -22.06 -18.14
C HIS A 517 -0.06 -22.49 -17.64
N LEU A 518 -0.80 -21.59 -17.00
CA LEU A 518 -2.13 -21.90 -16.48
C LEU A 518 -3.15 -22.07 -17.60
N GLU A 519 -3.08 -21.23 -18.64
CA GLU A 519 -3.92 -21.33 -19.84
C GLU A 519 -3.67 -22.66 -20.57
N ASP A 520 -2.40 -23.01 -20.81
CA ASP A 520 -2.01 -24.23 -21.50
C ASP A 520 -2.47 -25.49 -20.75
N VAL A 521 -2.24 -25.56 -19.43
CA VAL A 521 -2.64 -26.73 -18.64
C VAL A 521 -4.16 -26.91 -18.66
N LEU A 522 -4.93 -25.83 -18.51
CA LEU A 522 -6.39 -25.90 -18.57
C LEU A 522 -6.89 -26.28 -19.98
N GLY A 523 -6.26 -25.74 -21.03
CA GLY A 523 -6.54 -26.10 -22.41
C GLY A 523 -6.27 -27.57 -22.72
N MET A 524 -5.15 -28.12 -22.24
CA MET A 524 -4.81 -29.54 -22.40
C MET A 524 -5.85 -30.47 -21.75
N VAL A 525 -6.48 -30.05 -20.64
CA VAL A 525 -7.56 -30.84 -20.03
C VAL A 525 -8.82 -30.81 -20.89
N GLU A 526 -9.19 -29.63 -21.41
CA GLU A 526 -10.36 -29.49 -22.28
C GLU A 526 -10.21 -30.28 -23.59
N ASP A 527 -9.00 -30.30 -24.17
CA ASP A 527 -8.69 -31.08 -25.38
C ASP A 527 -8.59 -32.61 -25.10
N GLY A 528 -8.55 -33.01 -23.83
CA GLY A 528 -8.44 -34.40 -23.38
C GLY A 528 -7.02 -34.97 -23.41
N ASP A 529 -6.02 -34.12 -23.66
CA ASP A 529 -4.60 -34.48 -23.65
C ASP A 529 -4.05 -34.66 -22.23
N LEU A 530 -4.70 -34.03 -21.23
CA LEU A 530 -4.38 -34.16 -19.81
C LEU A 530 -5.63 -34.56 -18.99
N PRO A 531 -5.60 -35.64 -18.20
CA PRO A 531 -6.68 -35.94 -17.25
C PRO A 531 -6.70 -34.95 -16.08
N ASN A 532 -7.88 -34.74 -15.50
CA ASN A 532 -8.08 -33.85 -14.34
C ASN A 532 -7.10 -34.15 -13.18
N GLU A 533 -6.82 -35.43 -12.92
CA GLU A 533 -5.93 -35.87 -11.85
C GLU A 533 -4.46 -35.49 -12.08
N GLY A 534 -4.06 -35.22 -13.33
CA GLY A 534 -2.69 -34.84 -13.70
C GLY A 534 -2.41 -33.33 -13.60
N VAL A 535 -3.44 -32.50 -13.40
CA VAL A 535 -3.30 -31.02 -13.36
C VAL A 535 -2.34 -30.57 -12.27
N GLY A 536 -2.51 -31.06 -11.04
CA GLY A 536 -1.66 -30.68 -9.91
C GLY A 536 -0.19 -31.06 -10.12
N ASP A 537 0.06 -32.27 -10.63
CA ASP A 537 1.41 -32.77 -10.90
C ASP A 537 2.10 -31.96 -12.00
N LEU A 538 1.38 -31.62 -13.08
CA LEU A 538 1.93 -30.83 -14.18
C LEU A 538 2.24 -29.39 -13.75
N LEU A 539 1.33 -28.76 -13.00
CA LEU A 539 1.55 -27.42 -12.46
C LEU A 539 2.74 -27.39 -11.49
N ALA A 540 2.95 -28.43 -10.69
CA ALA A 540 4.10 -28.52 -9.80
C ALA A 540 5.42 -28.56 -10.59
N VAL A 541 5.46 -29.30 -11.69
CA VAL A 541 6.65 -29.39 -12.57
C VAL A 541 6.92 -28.06 -13.26
N LEU A 542 5.90 -27.41 -13.79
CA LEU A 542 6.03 -26.10 -14.43
C LEU A 542 6.47 -25.02 -13.43
N ALA A 543 6.01 -25.10 -12.18
CA ALA A 543 6.45 -24.18 -11.13
C ALA A 543 7.96 -24.33 -10.80
N GLU A 544 8.47 -25.57 -10.80
CA GLU A 544 9.90 -25.84 -10.59
C GLU A 544 10.77 -25.57 -11.84
N GLU A 545 10.19 -25.72 -13.03
CA GLU A 545 10.86 -25.56 -14.32
C GLU A 545 10.08 -24.63 -15.26
N PRO A 546 9.97 -23.32 -14.94
CA PRO A 546 9.10 -22.37 -15.67
C PRO A 546 9.55 -22.06 -17.10
N ASP A 547 10.77 -22.45 -17.49
CA ASP A 547 11.24 -22.27 -18.88
C ASP A 547 10.67 -23.35 -19.84
N ARG A 548 9.92 -24.33 -19.36
CA ARG A 548 9.34 -25.42 -20.16
C ARG A 548 7.91 -25.14 -20.58
N THR A 549 7.55 -25.62 -21.76
CA THR A 549 6.14 -25.65 -22.19
C THR A 549 5.36 -26.74 -21.45
N ALA A 550 4.04 -26.56 -21.32
CA ALA A 550 3.16 -27.55 -20.69
C ALA A 550 3.23 -28.93 -21.38
N GLU A 551 3.30 -28.95 -22.72
CA GLU A 551 3.43 -30.19 -23.51
C GLU A 551 4.74 -30.93 -23.18
N GLU A 552 5.87 -30.22 -23.16
CA GLU A 552 7.18 -30.82 -22.84
C GLU A 552 7.23 -31.37 -21.41
N ALA A 553 6.65 -30.65 -20.44
CA ALA A 553 6.57 -31.08 -19.05
C ALA A 553 5.65 -32.31 -18.90
N ALA A 554 4.50 -32.33 -19.56
CA ALA A 554 3.57 -33.45 -19.54
C ALA A 554 4.17 -34.72 -20.17
N GLU A 555 4.91 -34.61 -21.26
CA GLU A 555 5.62 -35.74 -21.88
C GLU A 555 6.72 -36.30 -20.98
N ALA A 556 7.50 -35.43 -20.32
CA ALA A 556 8.62 -35.82 -19.48
C ALA A 556 8.16 -36.62 -18.25
N GLU A 557 7.08 -36.19 -17.61
CA GLU A 557 6.48 -36.88 -16.45
C GLU A 557 5.53 -38.01 -16.86
N GLY A 558 5.18 -38.08 -18.15
CA GLY A 558 4.23 -39.04 -18.66
C GLY A 558 2.85 -38.82 -18.06
N LEU A 559 2.33 -37.60 -18.12
CA LEU A 559 1.00 -37.22 -17.63
C LEU A 559 -0.08 -37.23 -18.73
N GLY A 560 0.30 -37.51 -19.97
CA GLY A 560 -0.65 -37.56 -21.10
C GLY A 560 -1.80 -38.55 -20.91
N GLY A 561 -2.98 -38.18 -21.38
CA GLY A 561 -4.20 -38.97 -21.32
C GLY A 561 -4.06 -40.34 -22.00
N ALA A 562 -4.40 -41.39 -21.27
CA ALA A 562 -4.42 -42.76 -21.80
C ALA A 562 -5.75 -43.04 -22.52
N ASP A 563 -5.67 -43.68 -23.69
CA ASP A 563 -6.86 -44.09 -24.43
C ASP A 563 -7.69 -45.12 -23.62
N GLU A 564 -9.02 -45.18 -23.84
CA GLU A 564 -9.89 -46.13 -23.10
C GLU A 564 -9.39 -47.59 -23.16
N SER A 565 -8.73 -48.00 -24.25
CA SER A 565 -8.15 -49.34 -24.35
C SER A 565 -6.99 -49.57 -23.38
N GLU A 566 -6.14 -48.57 -23.19
CA GLU A 566 -4.98 -48.64 -22.27
C GLU A 566 -5.46 -48.62 -20.82
N VAL A 567 -6.44 -47.76 -20.52
CA VAL A 567 -7.09 -47.72 -19.20
C VAL A 567 -7.75 -49.06 -18.88
N ARG A 568 -8.47 -49.64 -19.85
CA ARG A 568 -9.12 -50.94 -19.68
C ARG A 568 -8.11 -52.07 -19.48
N GLU A 569 -6.98 -52.05 -20.18
CA GLU A 569 -5.90 -53.04 -19.99
C GLU A 569 -5.31 -52.97 -18.57
N ALA A 570 -5.01 -51.76 -18.08
CA ALA A 570 -4.52 -51.55 -16.72
C ALA A 570 -5.53 -51.99 -15.65
N VAL A 571 -6.82 -51.65 -15.83
CA VAL A 571 -7.90 -52.09 -14.93
C VAL A 571 -8.02 -53.61 -14.91
N VAL A 572 -7.96 -54.26 -16.07
CA VAL A 572 -8.00 -55.72 -16.18
C VAL A 572 -6.82 -56.36 -15.46
N GLU A 573 -5.61 -55.82 -15.63
CA GLU A 573 -4.41 -56.33 -14.97
C GLU A 573 -4.51 -56.23 -13.44
N VAL A 574 -5.01 -55.10 -12.92
CA VAL A 574 -5.22 -54.91 -11.46
C VAL A 574 -6.28 -55.86 -10.93
N VAL A 575 -7.38 -56.06 -11.66
CA VAL A 575 -8.45 -57.01 -11.29
C VAL A 575 -7.94 -58.45 -11.33
N GLU A 576 -7.12 -58.82 -12.32
CA GLU A 576 -6.49 -60.16 -12.44
C GLU A 576 -5.51 -60.42 -11.32
N ARG A 577 -4.67 -59.44 -10.98
CA ARG A 577 -3.72 -59.54 -9.87
C ARG A 577 -4.43 -59.77 -8.53
N ASN A 578 -5.65 -59.25 -8.39
CA ASN A 578 -6.46 -59.31 -7.17
C ASN A 578 -7.68 -60.23 -7.32
N GLU A 579 -7.64 -61.21 -8.23
CA GLU A 579 -8.77 -62.10 -8.55
C GLU A 579 -9.38 -62.76 -7.31
N GLY A 580 -8.54 -63.27 -6.39
CA GLY A 580 -9.02 -63.89 -5.15
C GLY A 580 -9.79 -62.93 -4.22
N GLN A 581 -9.42 -61.65 -4.19
CA GLN A 581 -10.15 -60.64 -3.44
C GLN A 581 -11.49 -60.31 -4.11
N VAL A 582 -11.51 -60.22 -5.44
CA VAL A 582 -12.73 -59.97 -6.22
C VAL A 582 -13.73 -61.12 -6.09
N GLU A 583 -13.26 -62.37 -6.07
CA GLU A 583 -14.11 -63.55 -5.86
C GLU A 583 -14.72 -63.61 -4.44
N GLU A 584 -13.98 -63.17 -3.41
CA GLU A 584 -14.43 -63.23 -2.01
C GLU A 584 -15.32 -62.03 -1.62
N GLU A 585 -14.98 -60.83 -2.09
CA GLU A 585 -15.59 -59.57 -1.66
C GLU A 585 -16.54 -58.95 -2.71
N GLY A 586 -16.42 -59.37 -3.98
CA GLY A 586 -17.21 -58.82 -5.09
C GLY A 586 -17.10 -57.30 -5.20
N MET A 587 -18.24 -56.60 -5.30
CA MET A 587 -18.27 -55.14 -5.35
C MET A 587 -17.73 -54.43 -4.10
N GLN A 588 -17.53 -55.16 -2.98
CA GLN A 588 -16.93 -54.56 -1.78
C GLN A 588 -15.42 -54.29 -1.95
N ALA A 589 -14.75 -54.97 -2.90
CA ALA A 589 -13.35 -54.71 -3.24
C ALA A 589 -13.13 -53.40 -4.02
N PHE A 590 -14.21 -52.79 -4.54
CA PHE A 590 -14.14 -51.65 -5.45
C PHE A 590 -13.27 -50.50 -4.90
N SER A 591 -13.49 -50.06 -3.66
CA SER A 591 -12.72 -48.93 -3.10
C SER A 591 -11.23 -49.20 -2.97
N GLY A 592 -10.83 -50.44 -2.67
CA GLY A 592 -9.41 -50.81 -2.59
C GLY A 592 -8.76 -50.89 -3.97
N LEU A 593 -9.45 -51.52 -4.92
CA LEU A 593 -8.96 -51.67 -6.29
C LEU A 593 -8.96 -50.35 -7.07
N MET A 594 -9.83 -49.40 -6.72
CA MET A 594 -9.83 -48.06 -7.29
C MET A 594 -8.47 -47.38 -7.04
N GLY A 595 -7.97 -47.41 -5.80
CA GLY A 595 -6.67 -46.85 -5.47
C GLY A 595 -5.50 -47.56 -6.18
N GLU A 596 -5.57 -48.87 -6.35
CA GLU A 596 -4.57 -49.63 -7.12
C GLU A 596 -4.59 -49.31 -8.62
N CYS A 597 -5.78 -49.11 -9.21
CA CYS A 597 -5.91 -48.71 -10.61
C CYS A 597 -5.37 -47.30 -10.84
N MET A 598 -5.75 -46.34 -9.98
CA MET A 598 -5.23 -44.97 -10.07
C MET A 598 -3.71 -44.93 -9.90
N GLY A 599 -3.15 -45.70 -8.94
CA GLY A 599 -1.71 -45.80 -8.74
C GLY A 599 -0.96 -46.46 -9.92
N ALA A 600 -1.58 -47.43 -10.61
CA ALA A 600 -1.01 -48.04 -11.81
C ALA A 600 -1.00 -47.09 -13.00
N LEU A 601 -2.04 -46.26 -13.13
CA LEU A 601 -2.21 -45.30 -14.21
C LEU A 601 -1.47 -43.98 -13.97
N ARG A 602 -1.06 -43.68 -12.73
CA ARG A 602 -0.27 -42.48 -12.36
C ARG A 602 -0.87 -41.17 -12.90
N GLY A 603 -2.17 -40.97 -12.69
CA GLY A 603 -2.87 -39.77 -13.15
C GLY A 603 -3.22 -39.73 -14.64
N LYS A 604 -2.82 -40.74 -15.45
CA LYS A 604 -3.10 -40.80 -16.90
C LYS A 604 -4.54 -41.10 -17.29
N ALA A 605 -5.46 -41.21 -16.35
CA ALA A 605 -6.84 -41.53 -16.67
C ALA A 605 -7.81 -40.89 -15.68
N ASP A 606 -8.89 -40.35 -16.23
CA ASP A 606 -9.99 -39.79 -15.46
C ASP A 606 -10.63 -40.85 -14.55
N GLY A 607 -10.84 -40.47 -13.29
CA GLY A 607 -11.36 -41.33 -12.24
C GLY A 607 -12.76 -41.89 -12.55
N ASP A 608 -13.61 -41.17 -13.28
CA ASP A 608 -14.93 -41.66 -13.69
C ASP A 608 -14.82 -42.73 -14.78
N LEU A 609 -13.89 -42.56 -15.74
CA LEU A 609 -13.57 -43.59 -16.73
C LEU A 609 -13.05 -44.86 -16.04
N VAL A 610 -12.06 -44.72 -15.15
CA VAL A 610 -11.50 -45.86 -14.39
C VAL A 610 -12.58 -46.50 -13.52
N SER A 611 -13.40 -45.71 -12.83
CA SER A 611 -14.51 -46.20 -12.01
C SER A 611 -15.50 -47.04 -12.81
N ARG A 612 -15.94 -46.53 -13.96
CA ARG A 612 -16.86 -47.23 -14.87
C ARG A 612 -16.28 -48.56 -15.34
N LEU A 613 -15.04 -48.55 -15.84
CA LEU A 613 -14.36 -49.75 -16.34
C LEU A 613 -14.12 -50.79 -15.23
N LEU A 614 -13.71 -50.34 -14.04
CA LEU A 614 -13.48 -51.22 -12.89
C LEU A 614 -14.77 -51.87 -12.42
N ARG A 615 -15.89 -51.12 -12.36
CA ARG A 615 -17.21 -51.68 -12.03
C ARG A 615 -17.65 -52.72 -13.06
N GLU A 616 -17.46 -52.45 -14.35
CA GLU A 616 -17.75 -53.41 -15.41
C GLU A 616 -16.95 -54.71 -15.25
N GLU A 617 -15.65 -54.59 -14.94
CA GLU A 617 -14.76 -55.75 -14.89
C GLU A 617 -14.96 -56.60 -13.63
N ILE A 618 -15.20 -55.98 -12.47
CA ILE A 618 -15.60 -56.68 -11.24
C ILE A 618 -16.91 -57.43 -11.47
N GLN A 619 -17.90 -56.82 -12.13
CA GLN A 619 -19.20 -57.46 -12.41
C GLN A 619 -19.14 -58.62 -13.39
N LYS A 620 -18.13 -58.70 -14.27
CA LYS A 620 -17.95 -59.86 -15.16
C LYS A 620 -17.42 -61.09 -14.42
N ARG A 621 -16.79 -60.88 -13.26
CA ARG A 621 -16.01 -61.90 -12.53
C ARG A 621 -16.61 -62.28 -11.17
N ALA A 622 -17.47 -61.43 -10.60
CA ALA A 622 -18.39 -61.75 -9.51
C ALA A 622 -19.56 -62.63 -9.99
#